data_AF-A0A9K3GSZ3-F1
#
_entry.id   AF-A0A9K3GSZ3-F1
#
_cell.length_a   1.000
_cell.length_b   1.000
_cell.length_c   1.000
_cell.angle_alpha   90.00
_cell.angle_beta   90.00
_cell.angle_gamma   90.00
#
_symmetry.space_group_name_H-M   'P 1'
#
loop_
_entity.id
_entity.type
_entity.pdbx_description
1 polymer ?
#
loop_
_entity_poly.entity_id
_entity_poly.type
_entity_poly.pdbx_seq_one_letter_code
_entity_poly.pdbx_strand_id
1 'polypeptide(L)'
;MKLHGFNIIHPRLSSLTLEDGGIDVNVATPRLKNLTVINWSRMLLVDAPDLASLHYKDHHGKLLKFSTELRHLEKVVVCIQCSNEDKEYTRNIVCLLQQLRSVKFLTLNLELVKCLSSSVELISHQPSPFTNLKSLKIYPADVSKPEVTMYTEVKNYLLGSSQGATFTLVSYEEVRAVMDVTSARNLMTKLKVLLDQWQEYSETKMAHIEQDEAPMETVHEQVKVEEQTDTKMKWHFGGRMAQIKSYWGDLNDQCEKASNNMGLISSMLQETIEVMTRLPTSHQAKLQERFFGLSAEAETIMEGVMDRMKILFDKRPSHSNVYFHELAASQSLS
;
A
#
# COMPACT_ATOMS: atom_id res chain seq x y z
N MET A 1 -8.98 43.38 -0.51
CA MET A 1 -8.24 42.35 -1.27
C MET A 1 -9.21 41.24 -1.65
N LYS A 2 -9.44 41.00 -2.95
CA LYS A 2 -10.16 39.81 -3.42
C LYS A 2 -9.21 38.62 -3.24
N LEU A 3 -9.52 37.70 -2.33
CA LEU A 3 -8.87 36.40 -2.29
C LEU A 3 -9.21 35.68 -3.61
N HIS A 4 -8.21 35.25 -4.37
CA HIS A 4 -8.40 34.30 -5.48
C HIS A 4 -8.64 32.91 -4.87
N GLY A 5 -9.79 32.78 -4.20
CA GLY A 5 -10.15 31.63 -3.40
C GLY A 5 -11.59 31.20 -3.62
N PHE A 6 -11.95 30.05 -3.08
CA PHE A 6 -13.30 29.49 -3.15
C PHE A 6 -13.99 29.55 -1.78
N ASN A 7 -15.30 29.83 -1.78
CA ASN A 7 -16.11 29.87 -0.56
C ASN A 7 -17.00 28.63 -0.48
N ILE A 8 -16.88 27.86 0.60
CA ILE A 8 -17.78 26.75 0.91
C ILE A 8 -18.84 27.29 1.88
N ILE A 9 -20.02 27.62 1.36
CA ILE A 9 -21.15 28.10 2.16
C ILE A 9 -22.29 27.11 2.01
N HIS A 10 -22.50 26.28 3.03
CA HIS A 10 -23.49 25.23 2.98
C HIS A 10 -24.16 25.01 4.36
N PRO A 11 -25.39 25.53 4.58
CA PRO A 11 -26.02 25.57 5.91
C PRO A 11 -26.26 24.21 6.57
N ARG A 12 -26.36 23.15 5.77
CA ARG A 12 -26.65 21.77 6.23
C ARG A 12 -25.44 20.83 6.15
N LEU A 13 -24.27 21.33 5.76
CA LEU A 13 -23.09 20.48 5.60
C LEU A 13 -22.62 20.05 6.99
N SER A 14 -22.56 18.75 7.23
CA SER A 14 -22.19 18.20 8.54
C SER A 14 -20.77 17.64 8.59
N SER A 15 -20.18 17.33 7.43
CA SER A 15 -18.82 16.81 7.31
C SER A 15 -18.14 17.38 6.08
N LEU A 16 -16.87 17.76 6.21
CA LEU A 16 -16.05 18.28 5.13
C LEU A 16 -14.65 17.70 5.21
N THR A 17 -14.13 17.25 4.08
CA THR A 17 -12.73 16.82 3.92
C THR A 17 -12.10 17.68 2.83
N LEU A 18 -10.95 18.29 3.15
CA LEU A 18 -10.13 19.07 2.23
C LEU A 18 -8.74 18.45 2.19
N GLU A 19 -8.31 18.00 1.02
CA GLU A 19 -7.02 17.33 0.83
C GLU A 19 -6.26 17.96 -0.34
N ASP A 20 -4.94 18.11 -0.20
CA ASP A 20 -4.01 18.49 -1.26
C ASP A 20 -4.39 19.74 -2.07
N GLY A 21 -4.88 20.77 -1.38
CA GLY A 21 -5.30 22.03 -2.00
C GLY A 21 -4.23 23.12 -2.02
N GLY A 22 -4.33 23.96 -3.05
CA GLY A 22 -3.44 25.10 -3.28
C GLY A 22 -4.12 26.43 -3.52
N ILE A 23 -5.38 26.57 -3.07
CA ILE A 23 -6.18 27.79 -3.20
C ILE A 23 -6.61 28.27 -1.81
N ASP A 24 -6.81 29.59 -1.66
CA ASP A 24 -7.40 30.12 -0.44
C ASP A 24 -8.85 29.65 -0.33
N VAL A 25 -9.27 29.20 0.85
CA VAL A 25 -10.64 28.72 1.07
C VAL A 25 -11.23 29.36 2.32
N ASN A 26 -12.47 29.79 2.20
CA ASN A 26 -13.28 30.18 3.35
C ASN A 26 -14.44 29.20 3.49
N VAL A 27 -14.59 28.62 4.68
CA VAL A 27 -15.67 27.68 5.00
C VAL A 27 -16.62 28.39 5.95
N ALA A 28 -17.87 28.60 5.54
CA ALA A 28 -18.92 29.16 6.38
C ALA A 28 -20.10 28.18 6.44
N THR A 29 -20.04 27.26 7.40
CA THR A 29 -20.94 26.11 7.48
C THR A 29 -21.36 25.92 8.94
N PRO A 30 -22.46 26.55 9.37
CA PRO A 30 -22.82 26.61 10.79
C PRO A 30 -23.07 25.24 11.43
N ARG A 31 -23.53 24.26 10.65
CA ARG A 31 -23.84 22.89 11.12
C ARG A 31 -22.71 21.88 10.90
N LEU A 32 -21.51 22.34 10.52
CA LEU A 32 -20.38 21.45 10.28
C LEU A 32 -19.93 20.84 11.60
N LYS A 33 -19.97 19.51 11.69
CA LYS A 33 -19.58 18.75 12.89
C LYS A 33 -18.18 18.15 12.76
N ASN A 34 -17.81 17.73 11.56
CA ASN A 34 -16.53 17.07 11.29
C ASN A 34 -15.77 17.81 10.20
N LEU A 35 -14.52 18.17 10.49
CA LEU A 35 -13.61 18.77 9.53
C LEU A 35 -12.32 17.97 9.47
N THR A 36 -11.96 17.52 8.26
CA THR A 36 -10.66 16.94 7.95
C THR A 36 -9.94 17.87 6.97
N VAL A 37 -8.73 18.28 7.30
CA VAL A 37 -7.88 19.12 6.46
C VAL A 37 -6.50 18.49 6.42
N ILE A 38 -6.08 18.06 5.24
CA ILE A 38 -4.81 17.37 5.02
C ILE A 38 -4.04 18.12 3.94
N ASN A 39 -2.82 18.53 4.28
CA ASN A 39 -1.85 19.03 3.32
C ASN A 39 -2.33 20.24 2.51
N TRP A 40 -2.91 21.24 3.17
CA TRP A 40 -3.42 22.44 2.52
C TRP A 40 -2.34 23.54 2.49
N SER A 41 -1.96 24.00 1.30
CA SER A 41 -0.79 24.89 1.12
C SER A 41 -1.10 26.39 1.20
N ARG A 42 -2.38 26.76 1.27
CA ARG A 42 -2.86 28.15 1.27
C ARG A 42 -3.71 28.49 2.48
N MET A 43 -4.22 29.72 2.56
CA MET A 43 -4.98 30.14 3.73
C MET A 43 -6.33 29.43 3.78
N LEU A 44 -6.64 28.82 4.93
CA LEU A 44 -7.95 28.22 5.22
C LEU A 44 -8.57 28.92 6.42
N LEU A 45 -9.65 29.66 6.17
CA LEU A 45 -10.46 30.32 7.20
C LEU A 45 -11.74 29.51 7.42
N VAL A 46 -12.07 29.20 8.67
CA VAL A 46 -13.23 28.37 9.00
C VAL A 46 -14.12 29.08 10.03
N ASP A 47 -15.38 29.25 9.63
CA ASP A 47 -16.54 29.62 10.44
C ASP A 47 -17.45 28.38 10.58
N ALA A 48 -17.29 27.70 11.72
CA ALA A 48 -17.99 26.46 12.04
C ALA A 48 -18.23 26.36 13.56
N PRO A 49 -19.20 27.11 14.10
CA PRO A 49 -19.46 27.16 15.55
C PRO A 49 -19.83 25.80 16.16
N ASP A 50 -20.51 24.93 15.41
CA ASP A 50 -20.95 23.60 15.87
C ASP A 50 -19.89 22.49 15.64
N LEU A 51 -18.65 22.87 15.30
CA LEU A 51 -17.59 21.91 15.02
C LEU A 51 -17.29 21.05 16.24
N ALA A 52 -17.43 19.74 16.11
CA ALA A 52 -17.26 18.75 17.18
C ALA A 52 -15.96 17.94 17.04
N SER A 53 -15.50 17.73 15.80
CA SER A 53 -14.30 16.96 15.49
C SER A 53 -13.44 17.65 14.44
N LEU A 54 -12.14 17.76 14.70
CA LEU A 54 -11.12 18.29 13.78
C LEU A 54 -10.00 17.28 13.58
N HIS A 55 -9.65 17.00 12.33
CA HIS A 55 -8.42 16.32 11.95
C HIS A 55 -7.62 17.25 11.03
N TYR A 56 -6.50 17.76 11.51
CA TYR A 56 -5.66 18.73 10.82
C TYR A 56 -4.25 18.18 10.63
N LYS A 57 -3.79 18.11 9.38
CA LYS A 57 -2.42 17.70 9.03
C LYS A 57 -1.77 18.75 8.11
N ASP A 58 -0.64 19.32 8.54
CA ASP A 58 0.07 20.39 7.83
C ASP A 58 1.52 20.03 7.52
N HIS A 59 1.94 20.36 6.29
CA HIS A 59 3.31 20.23 5.77
C HIS A 59 3.82 21.53 5.11
N HIS A 60 2.97 22.56 4.97
CA HIS A 60 3.25 23.75 4.15
C HIS A 60 3.48 25.03 4.96
N GLY A 61 3.30 24.98 6.27
CA GLY A 61 3.59 26.10 7.16
C GLY A 61 2.50 27.18 7.18
N LYS A 62 1.30 26.90 6.64
CA LYS A 62 0.16 27.82 6.64
C LYS A 62 -0.96 27.25 7.51
N LEU A 63 -1.00 27.71 8.77
CA LEU A 63 -1.96 27.19 9.73
C LEU A 63 -3.41 27.60 9.44
N LEU A 64 -4.29 26.64 9.68
CA LEU A 64 -5.73 26.81 9.77
C LEU A 64 -6.11 27.92 10.76
N LYS A 65 -7.03 28.79 10.37
CA LYS A 65 -7.58 29.84 11.22
C LYS A 65 -9.09 29.68 11.41
N PHE A 66 -9.55 29.89 12.64
CA PHE A 66 -10.97 29.93 12.96
C PHE A 66 -11.44 31.36 13.18
N SER A 67 -12.57 31.73 12.57
CA SER A 67 -13.24 33.01 12.80
C SER A 67 -14.23 32.97 13.96
N THR A 68 -14.59 31.78 14.44
CA THR A 68 -15.55 31.58 15.53
C THR A 68 -14.94 30.83 16.71
N GLU A 69 -15.51 31.03 17.90
CA GLU A 69 -15.19 30.21 19.06
C GLU A 69 -15.68 28.76 18.86
N LEU A 70 -14.79 27.80 19.11
CA LEU A 70 -15.07 26.37 18.91
C LEU A 70 -15.62 25.71 20.18
N ARG A 71 -16.78 26.19 20.64
CA ARG A 71 -17.35 25.80 21.94
C ARG A 71 -17.72 24.33 22.02
N HIS A 72 -18.08 23.72 20.89
CA HIS A 72 -18.53 22.33 20.80
C HIS A 72 -17.42 21.35 20.41
N LEU A 73 -16.17 21.81 20.24
CA LEU A 73 -15.09 20.97 19.76
C LEU A 73 -14.60 20.02 20.85
N GLU A 74 -14.81 18.72 20.63
CA GLU A 74 -14.48 17.69 21.62
C GLU A 74 -13.25 16.87 21.23
N LYS A 75 -13.10 16.53 19.95
CA LYS A 75 -12.04 15.65 19.44
C LYS A 75 -11.16 16.37 18.44
N VAL A 76 -9.86 16.39 18.70
CA VAL A 76 -8.89 17.06 17.83
C VAL A 76 -7.68 16.17 17.59
N VAL A 77 -7.30 16.03 16.33
CA VAL A 77 -6.03 15.46 15.89
C VAL A 77 -5.28 16.54 15.13
N VAL A 78 -4.08 16.92 15.60
CA VAL A 78 -3.21 17.91 14.95
C VAL A 78 -1.86 17.25 14.67
N CYS A 79 -1.48 17.21 13.40
CA CYS A 79 -0.22 16.69 12.93
C CYS A 79 0.50 17.78 12.13
N ILE A 80 1.57 18.34 12.67
CA ILE A 80 2.32 19.41 12.02
C ILE A 80 3.75 18.96 11.78
N GLN A 81 4.21 19.00 10.54
CA GLN A 81 5.64 18.90 10.26
C GLN A 81 6.32 20.23 10.55
N CYS A 82 7.12 20.26 11.61
CA CYS A 82 8.02 21.37 11.87
C CYS A 82 9.34 21.12 11.15
N SER A 83 9.59 21.83 10.05
CA SER A 83 10.86 21.77 9.32
C SER A 83 11.85 22.86 9.76
N ASN A 84 11.36 23.99 10.31
CA ASN A 84 12.16 25.18 10.54
C ASN A 84 11.91 25.73 11.96
N GLU A 85 12.95 26.27 12.61
CA GLU A 85 12.87 27.02 13.88
C GLU A 85 12.24 28.41 13.71
N ASP A 86 11.18 28.51 12.91
CA ASP A 86 10.49 29.78 12.65
C ASP A 86 9.63 30.15 13.87
N LYS A 87 10.08 31.15 14.63
CA LYS A 87 9.35 31.67 15.78
C LYS A 87 7.97 32.21 15.42
N GLU A 88 7.74 32.74 14.21
CA GLU A 88 6.41 33.18 13.79
C GLU A 88 5.48 31.99 13.61
N TYR A 89 5.98 30.93 12.99
CA TYR A 89 5.24 29.69 12.85
C TYR A 89 4.90 29.07 14.20
N THR A 90 5.85 28.99 15.14
CA THR A 90 5.59 28.50 16.49
C THR A 90 4.57 29.36 17.24
N ARG A 91 4.58 30.70 17.06
CA ARG A 91 3.52 31.57 17.61
C ARG A 91 2.15 31.22 17.04
N ASN A 92 2.07 30.96 15.73
CA ASN A 92 0.81 30.56 15.12
C ASN A 92 0.32 29.19 15.63
N ILE A 93 1.22 28.25 15.94
CA ILE A 93 0.88 26.99 16.61
C ILE A 93 0.29 27.27 18.00
N VAL A 94 0.93 28.12 18.80
CA VAL A 94 0.44 28.51 20.13
C VAL A 94 -0.95 29.14 20.03
N CYS A 95 -1.16 30.06 19.08
CA CYS A 95 -2.47 30.67 18.82
C CYS A 95 -3.53 29.62 18.44
N LEU A 96 -3.18 28.65 17.59
CA LEU A 96 -4.08 27.56 17.23
C LEU A 96 -4.47 26.74 18.47
N LEU A 97 -3.50 26.31 19.28
CA LEU A 97 -3.77 25.54 20.51
C LEU A 97 -4.67 26.32 21.49
N GLN A 98 -4.47 27.63 21.61
CA GLN A 98 -5.31 28.51 22.43
C GLN A 98 -6.77 28.63 21.95
N GLN A 99 -7.07 28.33 20.69
CA GLN A 99 -8.44 28.30 20.16
C GLN A 99 -9.17 26.98 20.48
N LEU A 100 -8.44 25.93 20.86
CA LEU A 100 -8.95 24.57 21.08
C LEU A 100 -9.39 24.31 22.54
N ARG A 101 -9.95 25.32 23.22
CA ARG A 101 -10.17 25.29 24.69
C ARG A 101 -11.18 24.27 25.18
N SER A 102 -12.17 23.93 24.35
CA SER A 102 -13.25 22.99 24.69
C SER A 102 -12.87 21.51 24.55
N VAL A 103 -11.68 21.22 24.01
CA VAL A 103 -11.28 19.86 23.62
C VAL A 103 -11.22 18.92 24.81
N LYS A 104 -11.79 17.73 24.63
CA LYS A 104 -11.77 16.62 25.59
C LYS A 104 -10.74 15.56 25.20
N PHE A 105 -10.53 15.34 23.92
CA PHE A 105 -9.61 14.33 23.38
C PHE A 105 -8.67 14.99 22.37
N LEU A 106 -7.42 15.17 22.76
CA LEU A 106 -6.39 15.80 21.93
C LEU A 106 -5.34 14.77 21.53
N THR A 107 -5.07 14.68 20.23
CA THR A 107 -3.94 13.92 19.69
C THR A 107 -3.00 14.87 18.95
N LEU A 108 -1.73 14.90 19.36
CA LEU A 108 -0.68 15.72 18.75
C LEU A 108 0.44 14.83 18.22
N ASN A 109 1.16 15.29 17.20
CA ASN A 109 2.41 14.66 16.84
C ASN A 109 3.61 15.22 17.63
N LEU A 110 4.66 14.41 17.75
CA LEU A 110 5.85 14.75 18.55
C LEU A 110 6.62 15.95 17.97
N GLU A 111 6.61 16.14 16.65
CA GLU A 111 7.30 17.26 16.00
C GLU A 111 6.71 18.62 16.44
N LEU A 112 5.40 18.68 16.70
CA LEU A 112 4.76 19.86 17.27
C LEU A 112 5.26 20.13 18.69
N VAL A 113 5.42 19.08 19.51
CA VAL A 113 5.98 19.19 20.86
C VAL A 113 7.42 19.68 20.83
N LYS A 114 8.23 19.21 19.87
CA LYS A 114 9.60 19.71 19.64
C LYS A 114 9.57 21.20 19.29
N CYS A 115 8.67 21.61 18.40
CA CYS A 115 8.45 23.01 18.04
C CYS A 115 8.18 23.91 19.26
N LEU A 116 7.29 23.47 20.16
CA LEU A 116 7.01 24.19 21.42
C LEU A 116 8.23 24.22 22.35
N SER A 117 9.00 23.13 22.38
CA SER A 117 10.20 23.00 23.21
C SER A 117 11.30 23.96 22.77
N SER A 118 11.49 24.15 21.47
CA SER A 118 12.46 25.10 20.88
C SER A 118 12.09 26.57 21.09
N SER A 119 10.87 26.89 21.52
CA SER A 119 10.43 28.25 21.83
C SER A 119 9.62 28.29 23.11
N VAL A 120 10.16 27.66 24.16
CA VAL A 120 9.51 27.49 25.46
C VAL A 120 9.09 28.84 26.06
N GLU A 121 9.83 29.92 25.78
CA GLU A 121 9.53 31.28 26.23
C GLU A 121 8.14 31.79 25.81
N LEU A 122 7.59 31.25 24.71
CA LEU A 122 6.24 31.61 24.23
C LEU A 122 5.13 31.02 25.10
N ILE A 123 5.40 29.95 25.83
CA ILE A 123 4.40 29.18 26.58
C ILE A 123 4.66 29.13 28.09
N SER A 124 5.89 29.37 28.57
CA SER A 124 6.27 29.23 29.98
C SER A 124 5.42 30.06 30.95
N HIS A 125 4.94 31.22 30.53
CA HIS A 125 4.11 32.13 31.34
C HIS A 125 2.62 32.05 31.01
N GLN A 126 2.23 31.20 30.06
CA GLN A 126 0.84 31.08 29.65
C GLN A 126 0.16 29.95 30.42
N PRO A 127 -1.11 30.15 30.84
CA PRO A 127 -1.89 29.05 31.37
C PRO A 127 -2.13 28.00 30.29
N SER A 128 -2.38 26.77 30.73
CA SER A 128 -2.78 25.72 29.81
C SER A 128 -4.08 26.10 29.09
N PRO A 129 -4.16 25.97 27.75
CA PRO A 129 -5.38 26.34 27.03
C PRO A 129 -6.49 25.29 27.19
N PHE A 130 -6.16 24.10 27.70
CA PHE A 130 -7.08 22.96 27.79
C PHE A 130 -7.61 22.80 29.22
N THR A 131 -8.84 23.28 29.43
CA THR A 131 -9.52 23.23 30.74
C THR A 131 -10.42 22.01 30.91
N ASN A 132 -10.83 21.38 29.80
CA ASN A 132 -11.77 20.26 29.77
C ASN A 132 -11.14 18.94 29.29
N LEU A 133 -9.80 18.86 29.27
CA LEU A 133 -9.11 17.74 28.65
C LEU A 133 -9.32 16.47 29.48
N LYS A 134 -9.73 15.40 28.82
CA LYS A 134 -9.85 14.05 29.39
C LYS A 134 -8.70 13.15 28.94
N SER A 135 -8.18 13.38 27.73
CA SER A 135 -7.08 12.60 27.18
C SER A 135 -6.19 13.45 26.28
N LEU A 136 -4.88 13.33 26.50
CA LEU A 136 -3.82 13.80 25.62
C LEU A 136 -3.03 12.60 25.12
N LYS A 137 -3.02 12.39 23.80
CA LYS A 137 -2.17 11.41 23.13
C LYS A 137 -1.11 12.13 22.30
N ILE A 138 0.15 11.74 22.44
CA ILE A 138 1.24 12.26 21.62
C ILE A 138 1.86 11.09 20.87
N TYR A 139 2.01 11.20 19.55
CA TYR A 139 2.59 10.15 18.72
C TYR A 139 3.73 10.67 17.84
N PRO A 140 4.78 9.88 17.57
CA PRO A 140 5.78 10.24 16.57
C PRO A 140 5.18 10.12 15.17
N ALA A 141 5.14 11.21 14.39
CA ALA A 141 4.70 11.14 13.01
C ALA A 141 5.82 10.63 12.09
N ASP A 142 7.07 10.94 12.42
CA ASP A 142 8.25 10.47 11.71
C ASP A 142 9.09 9.56 12.60
N VAL A 143 8.96 8.24 12.38
CA VAL A 143 9.68 7.20 13.12
C VAL A 143 11.15 7.07 12.73
N SER A 144 11.63 7.81 11.72
CA SER A 144 13.06 7.85 11.37
C SER A 144 13.87 8.75 12.28
N LYS A 145 13.21 9.67 13.00
CA LYS A 145 13.86 10.66 13.85
C LYS A 145 14.13 10.13 15.26
N PRO A 146 15.19 10.60 15.93
CA PRO A 146 15.49 10.18 17.30
C PRO A 146 14.39 10.61 18.27
N GLU A 147 14.25 9.81 19.32
CA GLU A 147 13.38 10.07 20.46
C GLU A 147 13.78 11.38 21.14
N VAL A 148 12.76 12.15 21.56
CA VAL A 148 12.99 13.43 22.24
C VAL A 148 12.21 13.45 23.53
N THR A 149 12.89 13.88 24.58
CA THR A 149 12.32 14.11 25.89
C THR A 149 11.46 15.36 25.88
N MET A 150 10.25 15.25 26.40
CA MET A 150 9.32 16.37 26.55
C MET A 150 9.73 17.27 27.73
N TYR A 151 9.85 18.57 27.49
CA TYR A 151 10.16 19.56 28.53
C TYR A 151 8.99 19.73 29.51
N THR A 152 9.30 19.99 30.78
CA THR A 152 8.32 20.15 31.86
C THR A 152 7.37 21.33 31.58
N GLU A 153 7.88 22.42 31.04
CA GLU A 153 7.13 23.61 30.66
C GLU A 153 6.08 23.31 29.58
N VAL A 154 6.45 22.52 28.56
CA VAL A 154 5.51 22.07 27.52
C VAL A 154 4.44 21.16 28.12
N LYS A 155 4.84 20.25 29.03
CA LYS A 155 3.89 19.38 29.73
C LYS A 155 2.91 20.18 30.58
N ASN A 156 3.39 21.17 31.32
CA ASN A 156 2.56 22.09 32.10
C ASN A 156 1.65 22.93 31.22
N TYR A 157 2.13 23.39 30.06
CA TYR A 157 1.31 24.10 29.11
C TYR A 157 0.19 23.21 28.51
N LEU A 158 0.46 21.94 28.20
CA LEU A 158 -0.57 21.06 27.62
C LEU A 158 -1.54 20.46 28.66
N LEU A 159 -1.11 20.27 29.91
CA LEU A 159 -1.88 19.53 30.92
C LEU A 159 -2.18 20.32 32.20
N GLY A 160 -1.60 21.49 32.40
CA GLY A 160 -1.59 22.20 33.69
C GLY A 160 -2.97 22.54 34.24
N SER A 161 -3.97 22.70 33.38
CA SER A 161 -5.36 22.98 33.77
C SER A 161 -6.25 21.72 33.82
N SER A 162 -5.71 20.53 33.50
CA SER A 162 -6.47 19.28 33.39
C SER A 162 -5.77 18.14 34.12
N GLN A 163 -5.65 18.24 35.46
CA GLN A 163 -4.93 17.26 36.29
C GLN A 163 -5.52 15.84 36.27
N GLY A 164 -6.77 15.66 35.85
CA GLY A 164 -7.42 14.36 35.67
C GLY A 164 -7.28 13.75 34.26
N ALA A 165 -6.60 14.42 33.33
CA ALA A 165 -6.47 13.94 31.97
C ALA A 165 -5.53 12.74 31.88
N THR A 166 -5.93 11.71 31.14
CA THR A 166 -5.03 10.61 30.79
C THR A 166 -3.99 11.11 29.79
N PHE A 167 -2.71 10.98 30.14
CA PHE A 167 -1.60 11.30 29.26
C PHE A 167 -0.99 10.02 28.68
N THR A 168 -0.90 9.95 27.37
CA THR A 168 -0.29 8.82 26.65
C THR A 168 0.75 9.34 25.67
N LEU A 169 2.02 9.00 25.91
CA LEU A 169 3.10 9.18 24.94
C LEU A 169 3.30 7.84 24.23
N VAL A 170 2.99 7.78 22.94
CA VAL A 170 3.18 6.58 22.12
C VAL A 170 4.65 6.44 21.78
N SER A 171 5.22 5.26 22.00
CA SER A 171 6.63 5.02 21.69
C SER A 171 6.86 4.87 20.18
N TYR A 172 8.09 5.09 19.76
CA TYR A 172 8.52 4.86 18.38
C TYR A 172 8.38 3.40 17.98
N GLU A 173 8.63 2.47 18.91
CA GLU A 173 8.49 1.03 18.71
C GLU A 173 7.04 0.67 18.45
N GLU A 174 6.08 1.26 19.18
CA GLU A 174 4.66 1.00 18.97
C GLU A 174 4.21 1.48 17.59
N VAL A 175 4.60 2.69 17.17
CA VAL A 175 4.26 3.19 15.83
C VAL A 175 4.92 2.34 14.73
N ARG A 176 6.21 2.00 14.89
CA ARG A 176 6.93 1.11 13.95
C ARG A 176 6.24 -0.25 13.83
N ALA A 177 5.88 -0.86 14.96
CA ALA A 177 5.18 -2.13 14.97
C ALA A 177 3.83 -2.05 14.23
N VAL A 178 3.05 -0.97 14.41
CA VAL A 178 1.78 -0.78 13.68
C VAL A 178 2.01 -0.62 12.18
N MET A 179 3.04 0.13 11.77
CA MET A 179 3.41 0.29 10.36
C MET A 179 3.83 -1.06 9.76
N ASP A 180 4.70 -1.79 10.44
CA ASP A 180 5.20 -3.09 9.99
C ASP A 180 4.06 -4.13 9.91
N VAL A 181 3.13 -4.15 10.88
CA VAL A 181 1.93 -5.00 10.78
C VAL A 181 1.10 -4.67 9.53
N THR A 182 0.95 -3.38 9.21
CA THR A 182 0.20 -2.93 8.04
C THR A 182 0.90 -3.34 6.74
N SER A 183 2.22 -3.13 6.67
CA SER A 183 3.05 -3.55 5.53
C SER A 183 2.99 -5.06 5.32
N ALA A 184 3.17 -5.87 6.37
CA ALA A 184 3.08 -7.32 6.29
C ALA A 184 1.70 -7.78 5.77
N ARG A 185 0.61 -7.20 6.27
CA ARG A 185 -0.76 -7.52 5.79
C ARG A 185 -0.96 -7.17 4.31
N ASN A 186 -0.42 -6.03 3.87
CA ASN A 186 -0.50 -5.61 2.48
C ASN A 186 0.28 -6.56 1.57
N LEU A 187 1.49 -6.94 1.97
CA LEU A 187 2.31 -7.92 1.26
C LEU A 187 1.60 -9.27 1.16
N MET A 188 1.09 -9.80 2.28
CA MET A 188 0.32 -11.05 2.30
C MET A 188 -0.92 -11.00 1.41
N THR A 189 -1.60 -9.85 1.35
CA THR A 189 -2.79 -9.69 0.50
C THR A 189 -2.41 -9.67 -0.98
N LYS A 190 -1.35 -8.95 -1.35
CA LYS A 190 -0.82 -8.96 -2.72
C LYS A 190 -0.31 -10.35 -3.12
N LEU A 191 0.36 -11.05 -2.21
CA LEU A 191 0.84 -12.41 -2.44
C LEU A 191 -0.33 -13.32 -2.74
N LYS A 192 -1.40 -13.28 -1.94
CA LYS A 192 -2.60 -14.07 -2.20
C LYS A 192 -3.20 -13.82 -3.59
N VAL A 193 -3.35 -12.56 -3.99
CA VAL A 193 -3.84 -12.21 -5.33
C VAL A 193 -2.94 -12.80 -6.43
N LEU A 194 -1.63 -12.74 -6.25
CA LEU A 194 -0.68 -13.27 -7.22
C LEU A 194 -0.73 -14.81 -7.29
N LEU A 195 -0.89 -15.49 -6.14
CA LEU A 195 -1.09 -16.94 -6.08
C LEU A 195 -2.39 -17.35 -6.79
N ASP A 196 -3.50 -16.66 -6.53
CA ASP A 196 -4.79 -16.93 -7.18
C ASP A 196 -4.69 -16.76 -8.70
N GLN A 197 -4.04 -15.68 -9.18
CA GLN A 197 -3.81 -15.43 -10.61
C GLN A 197 -2.93 -16.50 -11.24
N TRP A 198 -1.89 -16.93 -10.54
CA TRP A 198 -0.97 -17.92 -11.09
C TRP A 198 -1.58 -19.31 -11.12
N GLN A 199 -2.37 -19.66 -10.10
CA GLN A 199 -3.17 -20.87 -10.10
C GLN A 199 -4.14 -20.88 -11.28
N GLU A 200 -4.93 -19.82 -11.49
CA GLU A 200 -5.87 -19.71 -12.61
C GLU A 200 -5.14 -19.83 -13.97
N TYR A 201 -4.00 -19.15 -14.13
CA TYR A 201 -3.16 -19.27 -15.33
C TYR A 201 -2.69 -20.72 -15.55
N SER A 202 -2.27 -21.39 -14.49
CA SER A 202 -1.79 -22.78 -14.54
C SER A 202 -2.91 -23.76 -14.90
N GLU A 203 -4.17 -23.44 -14.59
CA GLU A 203 -5.33 -24.25 -14.91
C GLU A 203 -5.80 -23.98 -16.36
N THR A 204 -6.01 -22.72 -16.74
CA THR A 204 -6.55 -22.33 -18.06
C THR A 204 -5.60 -22.64 -19.21
N LYS A 205 -4.32 -22.26 -19.10
CA LYS A 205 -3.38 -22.39 -20.22
C LYS A 205 -2.88 -23.82 -20.42
N MET A 206 -2.88 -24.64 -19.36
CA MET A 206 -2.49 -26.05 -19.43
C MET A 206 -3.64 -26.95 -19.93
N ALA A 207 -4.91 -26.60 -19.70
CA ALA A 207 -6.05 -27.36 -20.21
C ALA A 207 -6.12 -27.40 -21.75
N HIS A 208 -5.64 -26.34 -22.41
CA HIS A 208 -5.57 -26.28 -23.88
C HIS A 208 -4.53 -27.23 -24.48
N ILE A 209 -3.50 -27.63 -23.72
CA ILE A 209 -2.45 -28.55 -24.20
C ILE A 209 -2.93 -30.01 -24.11
N GLU A 210 -3.72 -30.37 -23.09
CA GLU A 210 -4.35 -31.70 -23.00
C GLU A 210 -5.42 -31.93 -24.09
N GLN A 211 -6.11 -30.88 -24.55
CA GLN A 211 -7.11 -31.02 -25.63
C GLN A 211 -6.51 -31.18 -27.03
N ASP A 212 -5.32 -30.62 -27.28
CA ASP A 212 -4.61 -30.81 -28.56
C ASP A 212 -4.02 -32.24 -28.69
N GLU A 213 -4.11 -33.08 -27.63
CA GLU A 213 -3.81 -34.51 -27.66
C GLU A 213 -4.98 -35.40 -28.12
N ALA A 214 -6.16 -34.85 -28.47
CA ALA A 214 -7.22 -35.66 -29.07
C ALA A 214 -6.74 -36.21 -30.44
N PRO A 215 -6.74 -37.54 -30.67
CA PRO A 215 -6.27 -38.08 -31.94
C PRO A 215 -7.16 -37.53 -33.04
N MET A 216 -6.58 -36.85 -34.04
CA MET A 216 -7.30 -36.61 -35.28
C MET A 216 -7.80 -37.97 -35.79
N GLU A 217 -9.12 -38.18 -35.72
CA GLU A 217 -9.78 -39.34 -36.28
C GLU A 217 -9.29 -39.56 -37.71
N THR A 218 -8.79 -40.76 -37.93
CA THR A 218 -8.34 -41.29 -39.21
C THR A 218 -9.44 -41.14 -40.26
N VAL A 219 -9.27 -40.22 -41.21
CA VAL A 219 -10.04 -40.25 -42.46
C VAL A 219 -9.35 -41.22 -43.41
N HIS A 220 -9.84 -42.45 -43.43
CA HIS A 220 -9.68 -43.35 -44.56
C HIS A 220 -10.46 -42.79 -45.76
N GLU A 221 -9.78 -42.45 -46.86
CA GLU A 221 -10.33 -42.72 -48.19
C GLU A 221 -9.24 -42.79 -49.28
N GLN A 222 -9.01 -44.04 -49.70
CA GLN A 222 -8.72 -44.53 -51.05
C GLN A 222 -7.61 -43.92 -51.93
N VAL A 223 -6.69 -44.83 -52.24
CA VAL A 223 -5.70 -44.87 -53.32
C VAL A 223 -6.23 -44.35 -54.67
N LYS A 224 -5.54 -43.35 -55.22
CA LYS A 224 -5.19 -43.32 -56.64
C LYS A 224 -3.72 -42.97 -56.78
N VAL A 225 -3.00 -43.89 -57.43
CA VAL A 225 -1.57 -43.83 -57.72
C VAL A 225 -1.35 -42.73 -58.76
N GLU A 226 -0.66 -41.66 -58.38
CA GLU A 226 0.06 -40.79 -59.31
C GLU A 226 1.37 -40.33 -58.66
N GLU A 227 2.41 -40.45 -59.46
CA GLU A 227 3.84 -40.37 -59.14
C GLU A 227 4.24 -38.91 -58.86
N GLN A 228 4.17 -38.47 -57.58
CA GLN A 228 4.70 -37.19 -57.11
C GLN A 228 5.29 -37.35 -55.70
N THR A 229 6.48 -37.93 -55.60
CA THR A 229 7.06 -38.29 -54.29
C THR A 229 8.02 -37.25 -53.69
N ASP A 230 8.50 -36.25 -54.43
CA ASP A 230 9.47 -35.28 -53.86
C ASP A 230 8.86 -33.96 -53.35
N THR A 231 7.82 -33.43 -54.02
CA THR A 231 7.26 -32.12 -53.67
C THR A 231 6.27 -32.21 -52.52
N LYS A 232 5.37 -33.21 -52.50
CA LYS A 232 4.37 -33.40 -51.44
C LYS A 232 5.02 -33.65 -50.07
N MET A 233 6.11 -34.43 -50.04
CA MET A 233 6.89 -34.71 -48.83
C MET A 233 7.57 -33.44 -48.27
N LYS A 234 8.02 -32.54 -49.14
CA LYS A 234 8.64 -31.25 -48.79
C LYS A 234 7.66 -30.24 -48.18
N TRP A 235 6.41 -30.20 -48.65
CA TRP A 235 5.35 -29.32 -48.11
C TRP A 235 4.92 -29.76 -46.70
N HIS A 236 4.81 -31.07 -46.45
CA HIS A 236 4.54 -31.58 -45.11
C HIS A 236 5.69 -31.32 -44.13
N PHE A 237 6.93 -31.29 -44.63
CA PHE A 237 8.13 -30.97 -43.83
C PHE A 237 8.14 -29.52 -43.35
N GLY A 238 7.85 -28.57 -44.24
CA GLY A 238 7.80 -27.15 -43.91
C GLY A 238 6.73 -26.81 -42.88
N GLY A 239 5.52 -27.38 -43.03
CA GLY A 239 4.44 -27.22 -42.06
C GLY A 239 4.75 -27.82 -40.69
N ARG A 240 5.33 -29.02 -40.64
CA ARG A 240 5.70 -29.69 -39.38
C ARG A 240 6.88 -29.01 -38.66
N MET A 241 7.86 -28.51 -39.40
CA MET A 241 8.97 -27.74 -38.81
C MET A 241 8.46 -26.42 -38.19
N ALA A 242 7.48 -25.76 -38.82
CA ALA A 242 6.82 -24.59 -38.24
C ALA A 242 6.05 -24.93 -36.95
N GLN A 243 5.36 -26.07 -36.90
CA GLN A 243 4.69 -26.56 -35.69
C GLN A 243 5.68 -26.84 -34.54
N ILE A 244 6.80 -27.51 -34.82
CA ILE A 244 7.86 -27.77 -33.84
C ILE A 244 8.44 -26.45 -33.32
N LYS A 245 8.71 -25.49 -34.22
CA LYS A 245 9.25 -24.18 -33.84
C LYS A 245 8.26 -23.40 -32.96
N SER A 246 6.97 -23.43 -33.29
CA SER A 246 5.92 -22.81 -32.47
C SER A 246 5.86 -23.44 -31.09
N TYR A 247 5.82 -24.78 -31.01
CA TYR A 247 5.79 -25.53 -29.75
C TYR A 247 6.95 -25.16 -28.82
N TRP A 248 8.18 -25.15 -29.34
CA TRP A 248 9.35 -24.78 -28.53
C TRP A 248 9.37 -23.29 -28.15
N GLY A 249 8.84 -22.42 -29.00
CA GLY A 249 8.66 -20.99 -28.67
C GLY A 249 7.67 -20.81 -27.52
N ASP A 250 6.50 -21.44 -27.61
CA ASP A 250 5.46 -21.38 -26.57
C ASP A 250 5.94 -21.99 -25.25
N LEU A 251 6.72 -23.07 -25.29
CA LEU A 251 7.32 -23.68 -24.10
C LEU A 251 8.36 -22.76 -23.45
N ASN A 252 9.20 -22.10 -24.24
CA ASN A 252 10.20 -21.15 -23.74
C ASN A 252 9.52 -19.96 -23.04
N ASP A 253 8.49 -19.39 -23.67
CA ASP A 253 7.69 -18.30 -23.08
C ASP A 253 7.03 -18.71 -21.77
N GLN A 254 6.58 -19.97 -21.66
CA GLN A 254 6.02 -20.50 -20.41
C GLN A 254 7.07 -20.65 -19.32
N CYS A 255 8.26 -21.16 -19.65
CA CYS A 255 9.37 -21.28 -18.71
C CYS A 255 9.80 -19.93 -18.17
N GLU A 256 9.91 -18.92 -19.03
CA GLU A 256 10.26 -17.56 -18.63
C GLU A 256 9.19 -16.97 -17.68
N LYS A 257 7.91 -17.12 -18.01
CA LYS A 257 6.81 -16.66 -17.16
C LYS A 257 6.78 -17.35 -15.80
N ALA A 258 6.97 -18.67 -15.73
CA ALA A 258 7.02 -19.37 -14.45
C ALA A 258 8.22 -18.95 -13.61
N SER A 259 9.41 -18.81 -14.22
CA SER A 259 10.61 -18.30 -13.55
C SER A 259 10.38 -16.91 -12.96
N ASN A 260 9.79 -16.00 -13.74
CA ASN A 260 9.46 -14.65 -13.28
C ASN A 260 8.46 -14.66 -12.11
N ASN A 261 7.40 -15.47 -12.20
CA ASN A 261 6.41 -15.59 -11.14
C ASN A 261 7.01 -16.18 -9.85
N MET A 262 7.83 -17.24 -9.96
CA MET A 262 8.54 -17.82 -8.82
C MET A 262 9.47 -16.81 -8.15
N GLY A 263 10.20 -16.03 -8.95
CA GLY A 263 11.07 -14.95 -8.45
C GLY A 263 10.30 -13.88 -7.68
N LEU A 264 9.16 -13.44 -8.23
CA LEU A 264 8.29 -12.45 -7.56
C LEU A 264 7.72 -12.99 -6.24
N ILE A 265 7.18 -14.20 -6.23
CA ILE A 265 6.65 -14.85 -5.02
C ILE A 265 7.74 -14.97 -3.95
N SER A 266 8.91 -15.46 -4.34
CA SER A 266 10.05 -15.61 -3.42
C SER A 266 10.45 -14.28 -2.80
N SER A 267 10.51 -13.22 -3.62
CA SER A 267 10.82 -11.87 -3.14
C SER A 267 9.77 -11.35 -2.16
N MET A 268 8.48 -11.54 -2.44
CA MET A 268 7.38 -11.11 -1.56
C MET A 268 7.37 -11.87 -0.23
N LEU A 269 7.66 -13.17 -0.25
CA LEU A 269 7.79 -13.98 0.96
C LEU A 269 8.96 -13.50 1.82
N GLN A 270 10.11 -13.24 1.21
CA GLN A 270 11.29 -12.70 1.91
C GLN A 270 11.02 -11.34 2.54
N GLU A 271 10.45 -10.40 1.78
CA GLU A 271 10.08 -9.07 2.29
C GLU A 271 9.09 -9.19 3.47
N THR A 272 8.13 -10.11 3.38
CA THR A 272 7.19 -10.37 4.47
C THR A 272 7.89 -10.90 5.72
N ILE A 273 8.86 -11.82 5.57
CA ILE A 273 9.68 -12.31 6.70
C ILE A 273 10.45 -11.16 7.34
N GLU A 274 11.13 -10.33 6.54
CA GLU A 274 11.90 -9.18 7.04
C GLU A 274 11.05 -8.15 7.79
N VAL A 275 9.80 -7.95 7.37
CA VAL A 275 8.86 -7.10 8.11
C VAL A 275 8.42 -7.80 9.41
N MET A 276 8.15 -9.11 9.36
CA MET A 276 7.69 -9.86 10.53
C MET A 276 8.74 -10.01 11.63
N THR A 277 10.04 -10.09 11.29
CA THR A 277 11.12 -10.17 12.29
C THR A 277 11.31 -8.88 13.09
N ARG A 278 10.82 -7.74 12.57
CA ARG A 278 10.83 -6.45 13.27
C ARG A 278 9.64 -6.27 14.23
N LEU A 279 8.67 -7.18 14.24
CA LEU A 279 7.47 -7.09 15.06
C LEU A 279 7.68 -7.61 16.49
N PRO A 280 6.99 -7.02 17.49
CA PRO A 280 6.85 -7.64 18.80
C PRO A 280 6.17 -9.02 18.70
N THR A 281 6.55 -9.95 19.57
CA THR A 281 6.05 -11.35 19.57
C THR A 281 4.52 -11.44 19.57
N SER A 282 3.83 -10.54 20.30
CA SER A 282 2.36 -10.52 20.37
C SER A 282 1.68 -10.19 19.04
N HIS A 283 2.36 -9.42 18.17
CA HIS A 283 1.86 -9.04 16.85
C HIS A 283 2.29 -10.06 15.80
N GLN A 284 3.51 -10.57 15.92
CA GLN A 284 4.05 -11.63 15.07
C GLN A 284 3.16 -12.87 15.11
N ALA A 285 2.79 -13.36 16.30
CA ALA A 285 1.97 -14.57 16.47
C ALA A 285 0.63 -14.49 15.72
N LYS A 286 0.01 -13.30 15.66
CA LYS A 286 -1.26 -13.08 14.96
C LYS A 286 -1.15 -13.14 13.44
N LEU A 287 0.03 -12.87 12.89
CA LEU A 287 0.29 -12.88 11.45
C LEU A 287 0.92 -14.20 11.00
N GLN A 288 1.51 -14.95 11.93
CA GLN A 288 2.30 -16.13 11.65
C GLN A 288 1.51 -17.27 11.01
N GLU A 289 0.30 -17.56 11.51
CA GLU A 289 -0.59 -18.56 10.93
C GLU A 289 -0.94 -18.24 9.46
N ARG A 290 -1.32 -16.98 9.19
CA ARG A 290 -1.65 -16.53 7.84
C ARG A 290 -0.43 -16.58 6.91
N PHE A 291 0.73 -16.20 7.41
CA PHE A 291 1.97 -16.27 6.64
C PHE A 291 2.28 -17.72 6.24
N PHE A 292 2.27 -18.65 7.19
CA PHE A 292 2.56 -20.06 6.91
C PHE A 292 1.55 -20.69 5.95
N GLY A 293 0.26 -20.34 6.08
CA GLY A 293 -0.75 -20.77 5.11
C GLY A 293 -0.42 -20.32 3.69
N LEU A 294 -0.05 -19.05 3.51
CA LEU A 294 0.35 -18.52 2.19
C LEU A 294 1.66 -19.13 1.68
N SER A 295 2.63 -19.39 2.54
CA SER A 295 3.88 -20.05 2.15
C SER A 295 3.64 -21.49 1.67
N ALA A 296 2.82 -22.26 2.38
CA ALA A 296 2.47 -23.63 1.99
C ALA A 296 1.66 -23.66 0.68
N GLU A 297 0.75 -22.71 0.50
CA GLU A 297 0.00 -22.54 -0.75
C GLU A 297 0.95 -22.21 -1.92
N ALA A 298 1.88 -21.28 -1.70
CA ALA A 298 2.88 -20.91 -2.70
C ALA A 298 3.77 -22.09 -3.09
N GLU A 299 4.24 -22.87 -2.11
CA GLU A 299 5.03 -24.09 -2.33
C GLU A 299 4.26 -25.11 -3.16
N THR A 300 3.00 -25.39 -2.80
CA THR A 300 2.13 -26.32 -3.54
C THR A 300 1.94 -25.91 -4.99
N ILE A 301 1.69 -24.62 -5.25
CA ILE A 301 1.52 -24.09 -6.62
C ILE A 301 2.85 -24.19 -7.39
N MET A 302 3.97 -23.82 -6.77
CA MET A 302 5.30 -23.90 -7.40
C MET A 302 5.67 -25.33 -7.78
N GLU A 303 5.49 -26.28 -6.86
CA GLU A 303 5.72 -27.70 -7.12
C GLU A 303 4.83 -28.23 -8.25
N GLY A 304 3.53 -27.94 -8.22
CA GLY A 304 2.60 -28.36 -9.25
C GLY A 304 2.94 -27.83 -10.64
N VAL A 305 3.43 -26.58 -10.74
CA VAL A 305 3.89 -26.00 -12.01
C VAL A 305 5.18 -26.68 -12.47
N MET A 306 6.16 -26.90 -11.59
CA MET A 306 7.41 -27.56 -11.94
C MET A 306 7.19 -28.99 -12.43
N ASP A 307 6.33 -29.76 -11.76
CA ASP A 307 5.99 -31.12 -12.16
C ASP A 307 5.34 -31.17 -13.54
N ARG A 308 4.41 -30.23 -13.82
CA ARG A 308 3.79 -30.11 -15.15
C ARG A 308 4.80 -29.72 -16.22
N MET A 309 5.70 -28.78 -15.92
CA MET A 309 6.77 -28.40 -16.85
C MET A 309 7.68 -29.58 -17.17
N LYS A 310 8.05 -30.35 -16.15
CA LYS A 310 8.86 -31.56 -16.32
C LYS A 310 8.16 -32.56 -17.25
N ILE A 311 6.86 -32.79 -17.08
CA ILE A 311 6.07 -33.64 -17.98
C ILE A 311 6.10 -33.12 -19.42
N LEU A 312 5.97 -31.79 -19.64
CA LEU A 312 6.04 -31.20 -20.99
C LEU A 312 7.42 -31.35 -21.65
N PHE A 313 8.49 -31.26 -20.87
CA PHE A 313 9.86 -31.52 -21.35
C PHE A 313 10.08 -33.01 -21.66
N ASP A 314 9.55 -33.90 -20.83
CA ASP A 314 9.67 -35.36 -20.99
C ASP A 314 8.83 -35.88 -22.16
N LYS A 315 7.65 -35.27 -22.41
CA LYS A 315 6.77 -35.53 -23.58
C LYS A 315 7.35 -35.03 -24.92
N ARG A 316 8.67 -34.77 -24.99
CA ARG A 316 9.43 -34.43 -26.21
C ARG A 316 8.78 -35.10 -27.43
N PRO A 317 8.37 -34.37 -28.47
CA PRO A 317 7.53 -34.92 -29.52
C PRO A 317 8.13 -36.23 -30.01
N SER A 318 7.45 -37.34 -29.74
CA SER A 318 7.93 -38.71 -30.01
C SER A 318 8.30 -38.90 -31.48
N HIS A 319 7.78 -38.03 -32.35
CA HIS A 319 8.06 -37.95 -33.77
C HIS A 319 9.40 -37.28 -34.14
N SER A 320 10.07 -36.55 -33.23
CA SER A 320 11.40 -35.97 -33.52
C SER A 320 12.48 -37.04 -33.58
N ASN A 321 12.41 -38.07 -32.73
CA ASN A 321 13.36 -39.19 -32.74
C ASN A 321 13.22 -40.04 -34.02
N VAL A 322 11.98 -40.24 -34.50
CA VAL A 322 11.73 -40.95 -35.78
C VAL A 322 12.40 -40.20 -36.94
N TYR A 323 12.36 -38.86 -36.93
CA TYR A 323 12.92 -38.03 -38.00
C TYR A 323 14.44 -38.01 -38.05
N PHE A 324 15.12 -37.92 -36.90
CA PHE A 324 16.59 -37.99 -36.89
C PHE A 324 17.09 -39.36 -37.37
N HIS A 325 16.36 -40.43 -37.07
CA HIS A 325 16.66 -41.76 -37.58
C HIS A 325 16.37 -41.90 -39.09
N GLU A 326 15.27 -41.35 -39.61
CA GLU A 326 14.96 -41.36 -41.06
C GLU A 326 15.92 -40.49 -41.88
N LEU A 327 16.29 -39.30 -41.39
CA LEU A 327 17.31 -38.45 -42.02
C LEU A 327 18.68 -39.13 -42.03
N ALA A 328 19.08 -39.77 -40.93
CA ALA A 328 20.34 -40.53 -40.87
C ALA A 328 20.31 -41.75 -41.81
N ALA A 329 19.19 -42.46 -41.91
CA ALA A 329 19.04 -43.59 -42.83
C ALA A 329 19.08 -43.16 -44.31
N SER A 330 18.48 -42.01 -44.64
CA SER A 330 18.52 -41.46 -46.01
C SER A 330 19.89 -40.91 -46.44
N GLN A 331 20.78 -40.55 -45.49
CA GLN A 331 22.17 -40.20 -45.80
C GLN A 331 23.10 -41.42 -45.95
N SER A 332 22.73 -42.59 -45.42
CA SER A 332 23.52 -43.82 -45.58
C SER A 332 23.38 -44.53 -46.95
N LEU A 333 22.60 -43.96 -47.86
CA LEU A 333 22.32 -44.50 -49.21
C LEU A 333 22.94 -43.66 -50.35
N SER A 334 23.89 -42.76 -50.06
CA SER A 334 24.64 -42.02 -51.10
C SER A 334 25.96 -42.68 -51.47
#